data_AF-A0A959I3Y4-F1
#
_entry.id   AF-A0A959I3Y4-F1
#
_cell.length_a   1.000
_cell.length_b   1.000
_cell.length_c   1.000
_cell.angle_alpha   90.00
_cell.angle_beta   90.00
_cell.angle_gamma   90.00
#
_symmetry.space_group_name_H-M   'P 1'
#
loop_
_entity.id
_entity.type
_entity.pdbx_description
1 polymer ?
#
loop_
_entity_poly.entity_id
_entity_poly.type
_entity_poly.pdbx_seq_one_letter_code
_entity_poly.pdbx_strand_id
1 'polypeptide(L)'
;MGILDISDVTSSLMNLISQAFSTSSEGVAMMDLEPEVADIQSADITVYPEPPVRLQKRGIGCFLYHIAENPYFKNLPAPGGDHPPVRYAPMGLNLYYQLSAHDPDTSEEYRAINEQRMMGVAMKALHDHPDIADSTTIYDSSTSVFTTELQDKGVKLRIALQPTPPNEAVTFWTAGESPVKLSAYYEVSVVFLEPEKARKRPGRVLSYHVN
;
A
#
# COMPACT_ATOMS: atom_id res chain seq x y z
N MET A 1 4.39 2.08 -18.36
CA MET A 1 4.13 3.48 -17.96
C MET A 1 4.47 3.57 -16.47
N GLY A 2 5.09 4.65 -16.02
CA GLY A 2 5.53 4.80 -14.63
C GLY A 2 4.62 5.71 -13.81
N ILE A 3 4.69 5.60 -12.49
CA ILE A 3 4.19 6.57 -11.53
C ILE A 3 5.21 7.70 -11.37
N LEU A 4 4.70 8.90 -11.06
CA LEU A 4 5.54 10.07 -10.80
C LEU A 4 5.76 10.25 -9.29
N ASP A 5 4.78 9.87 -8.47
CA ASP A 5 4.76 10.09 -7.03
C ASP A 5 4.36 8.81 -6.28
N ILE A 6 5.21 8.38 -5.34
CA ILE A 6 4.95 7.22 -4.48
C ILE A 6 3.81 7.49 -3.47
N SER A 7 3.47 8.75 -3.23
CA SER A 7 2.35 9.13 -2.36
C SER A 7 1.00 8.63 -2.91
N ASP A 8 0.88 8.49 -4.22
CA ASP A 8 -0.30 7.96 -4.89
C ASP A 8 -0.55 6.49 -4.53
N VAL A 9 0.53 5.71 -4.37
CA VAL A 9 0.46 4.30 -3.94
C VAL A 9 -0.07 4.22 -2.51
N THR A 10 0.47 5.04 -1.61
CA THR A 10 0.01 5.13 -0.23
C THR A 10 -1.46 5.53 -0.16
N SER A 11 -1.86 6.56 -0.91
CA SER A 11 -3.25 7.02 -0.98
C SER A 11 -4.20 5.95 -1.53
N SER A 12 -3.76 5.17 -2.52
CA SER A 12 -4.56 4.07 -3.08
C SER A 12 -4.76 2.93 -2.07
N LEU A 13 -3.73 2.57 -1.30
CA LEU A 13 -3.87 1.60 -0.21
C LEU A 13 -4.80 2.11 0.89
N MET A 14 -4.69 3.39 1.24
CA MET A 14 -5.58 4.02 2.21
C MET A 14 -7.03 3.99 1.72
N ASN A 15 -7.29 4.32 0.46
CA ASN A 15 -8.61 4.24 -0.15
C ASN A 15 -9.17 2.82 -0.12
N LEU A 16 -8.35 1.80 -0.45
CA LEU A 16 -8.75 0.39 -0.38
C LEU A 16 -9.24 0.02 1.03
N ILE A 17 -8.48 0.38 2.04
CA ILE A 17 -8.80 0.07 3.44
C ILE A 17 -10.03 0.85 3.90
N SER A 18 -10.09 2.16 3.64
CA SER A 18 -11.23 3.02 3.99
C SER A 18 -12.53 2.52 3.37
N GLN A 19 -12.51 2.14 2.09
CA GLN A 19 -13.68 1.58 1.41
C GLN A 19 -14.14 0.26 2.02
N ALA A 20 -13.21 -0.60 2.44
CA ALA A 20 -13.56 -1.84 3.11
C ALA A 20 -14.26 -1.59 4.46
N PHE A 21 -13.85 -0.57 5.20
CA PHE A 21 -14.54 -0.17 6.43
C PHE A 21 -15.95 0.37 6.15
N SER A 22 -16.11 1.22 5.11
CA SER A 22 -17.45 1.72 4.73
C SER A 22 -18.40 0.62 4.25
N THR A 23 -17.91 -0.41 3.56
CA THR A 23 -18.77 -1.53 3.17
C THR A 23 -19.08 -2.45 4.36
N SER A 24 -18.11 -2.64 5.26
CA SER A 24 -18.32 -3.51 6.43
C SER A 24 -19.39 -2.97 7.39
N SER A 25 -19.52 -1.65 7.53
CA SER A 25 -20.59 -1.06 8.33
C SER A 25 -21.98 -1.34 7.73
N GLU A 26 -22.11 -1.32 6.39
CA GLU A 26 -23.35 -1.64 5.70
C GLU A 26 -23.72 -3.13 5.77
N GLY A 27 -22.74 -4.03 5.62
CA GLY A 27 -22.96 -5.48 5.66
C GLY A 27 -23.29 -6.01 7.07
N VAL A 28 -22.79 -5.37 8.12
CA VAL A 28 -23.01 -5.80 9.51
C VAL A 28 -24.29 -5.22 10.12
N ALA A 29 -24.82 -4.10 9.60
CA ALA A 29 -26.17 -3.63 9.94
C ALA A 29 -27.27 -4.69 9.66
N MET A 30 -26.96 -5.71 8.86
CA MET A 30 -27.83 -6.84 8.51
C MET A 30 -27.60 -8.10 9.38
N MET A 31 -26.61 -8.09 10.29
CA MET A 31 -26.26 -9.21 11.17
C MET A 31 -26.55 -8.80 12.62
N ASP A 32 -27.65 -9.30 13.19
CA ASP A 32 -28.10 -9.07 14.57
C ASP A 32 -27.06 -9.54 15.61
N LEU A 33 -26.02 -8.74 15.87
CA LEU A 33 -25.03 -8.97 16.91
C LEU A 33 -25.37 -8.14 18.16
N GLU A 34 -25.05 -8.68 19.35
CA GLU A 34 -25.35 -8.04 20.64
C GLU A 34 -24.77 -6.61 20.75
N PRO A 35 -25.49 -5.69 21.43
CA PRO A 35 -25.23 -4.23 21.37
C PRO A 35 -23.85 -3.80 21.89
N GLU A 36 -23.16 -4.62 22.69
CA GLU A 36 -21.82 -4.32 23.20
C GLU A 36 -20.70 -4.65 22.20
N VAL A 37 -20.99 -5.47 21.18
CA VAL A 37 -20.09 -5.82 20.07
C VAL A 37 -20.26 -4.87 18.87
N ALA A 38 -21.28 -4.01 18.91
CA ALA A 38 -21.69 -3.10 17.84
C ALA A 38 -20.85 -1.81 17.73
N ASP A 39 -19.96 -1.52 18.68
CA ASP A 39 -19.31 -0.20 18.78
C ASP A 39 -18.11 0.02 17.83
N ILE A 40 -17.82 -0.94 16.96
CA ILE A 40 -16.89 -0.77 15.82
C ILE A 40 -17.65 -0.29 14.56
N GLN A 41 -18.98 -0.36 14.56
CA GLN A 41 -19.76 -0.45 13.33
C GLN A 41 -20.28 0.90 12.78
N SER A 42 -20.10 2.01 13.50
CA SER A 42 -20.56 3.34 13.02
C SER A 42 -19.52 4.45 13.13
N ALA A 43 -18.29 4.15 13.52
CA ALA A 43 -17.25 5.17 13.66
C ALA A 43 -16.54 5.38 12.33
N ASP A 44 -16.30 6.65 12.00
CA ASP A 44 -15.49 7.12 10.88
C ASP A 44 -14.03 6.65 11.05
N ILE A 45 -13.77 5.38 10.71
CA ILE A 45 -12.43 4.78 10.80
C ILE A 45 -11.58 5.41 9.70
N THR A 46 -10.70 6.32 10.11
CA THR A 46 -9.76 6.97 9.21
C THR A 46 -8.48 6.13 9.09
N VAL A 47 -7.93 6.07 7.87
CA VAL A 47 -6.60 5.51 7.63
C VAL A 47 -5.59 6.66 7.61
N TYR A 48 -4.44 6.48 8.27
CA TYR A 48 -3.40 7.50 8.41
C TYR A 48 -2.08 6.98 7.82
N PRO A 49 -1.28 7.80 7.10
CA PRO A 49 0.04 7.40 6.60
C PRO A 49 1.14 7.45 7.68
N GLU A 50 0.76 7.46 8.95
CA GLU A 50 1.62 7.75 10.10
C GLU A 50 2.09 6.47 10.79
N PRO A 51 3.30 6.46 11.38
CA PRO A 51 3.77 5.35 12.18
C PRO A 51 2.86 5.14 13.39
N PRO A 52 2.80 3.91 13.93
CA PRO A 52 1.86 3.53 14.98
C PRO A 52 1.88 4.41 16.26
N VAL A 53 3.03 5.01 16.56
CA VAL A 53 3.27 5.89 17.73
C VAL A 53 2.62 7.27 17.56
N ARG A 54 2.46 7.73 16.32
CA ARG A 54 1.87 9.05 16.01
C ARG A 54 0.36 9.00 15.80
N LEU A 55 -0.26 7.82 15.85
CA LEU A 55 -1.71 7.69 15.81
C LEU A 55 -2.29 8.23 17.13
N GLN A 56 -3.13 9.26 17.03
CA GLN A 56 -3.76 9.91 18.19
C GLN A 56 -5.29 9.71 18.24
N LYS A 57 -5.87 9.27 17.12
CA LYS A 57 -7.32 9.08 16.95
C LYS A 57 -7.59 7.63 16.57
N ARG A 58 -8.84 7.21 16.74
CA ARG A 58 -9.32 5.92 16.28
C ARG A 58 -9.08 5.75 14.78
N GLY A 59 -8.38 4.69 14.38
CA GLY A 59 -8.05 4.47 12.98
C GLY A 59 -7.02 3.38 12.73
N ILE A 60 -6.62 3.29 11.46
CA ILE A 60 -5.56 2.39 11.00
C ILE A 60 -4.37 3.21 10.53
N GLY A 61 -3.18 2.93 11.05
CA GLY A 61 -1.92 3.45 10.50
C GLY A 61 -1.40 2.56 9.38
N CYS A 62 -1.07 3.16 8.24
CA CYS A 62 -0.44 2.55 7.06
C CYS A 62 0.88 3.29 6.79
N PHE A 63 1.95 2.87 7.46
CA PHE A 63 3.21 3.60 7.47
C PHE A 63 4.25 2.99 6.52
N LEU A 64 4.74 3.78 5.56
CA LEU A 64 5.85 3.38 4.69
C LEU A 64 7.18 3.49 5.44
N TYR A 65 7.71 2.35 5.93
CA TYR A 65 8.93 2.34 6.75
C TYR A 65 10.19 2.03 5.95
N HIS A 66 10.07 1.39 4.78
CA HIS A 66 11.22 1.04 3.95
C HIS A 66 10.87 1.03 2.46
N ILE A 67 11.87 1.32 1.63
CA ILE A 67 11.79 1.32 0.16
C ILE A 67 13.06 0.65 -0.36
N ALA A 68 12.89 -0.28 -1.31
CA ALA A 68 14.00 -0.92 -2.00
C ALA A 68 13.79 -0.91 -3.53
N GLU A 69 14.88 -0.83 -4.29
CA GLU A 69 14.83 -1.07 -5.73
C GLU A 69 14.56 -2.55 -6.00
N ASN A 70 13.63 -2.84 -6.89
CA ASN A 70 13.29 -4.21 -7.25
C ASN A 70 14.34 -4.77 -8.23
N PRO A 71 15.12 -5.81 -7.84
CA PRO A 71 16.21 -6.33 -8.65
C PRO A 71 15.73 -7.00 -9.95
N TYR A 72 14.49 -7.48 -9.99
CA TYR A 72 13.91 -8.10 -11.19
C TYR A 72 13.74 -7.09 -12.32
N PHE A 73 13.41 -5.84 -11.99
CA PHE A 73 13.22 -4.77 -12.98
C PHE A 73 14.51 -4.07 -13.39
N LYS A 74 15.58 -4.25 -12.64
CA LYS A 74 16.90 -3.64 -12.90
C LYS A 74 17.60 -4.18 -14.16
N ASN A 75 17.29 -5.42 -14.54
CA ASN A 75 17.93 -6.11 -15.68
C ASN A 75 17.06 -6.14 -16.95
N LEU A 76 15.90 -5.47 -16.95
CA LEU A 76 15.04 -5.46 -18.13
C LEU A 76 15.73 -4.68 -19.25
N PRO A 77 15.89 -5.27 -20.45
CA PRO A 77 16.45 -4.57 -21.59
C PRO A 77 15.58 -3.35 -21.90
N ALA A 78 16.21 -2.22 -22.19
CA ALA A 78 15.46 -1.01 -22.46
C ALA A 78 14.57 -1.16 -23.69
N PRO A 79 13.45 -0.41 -23.78
CA PRO A 79 12.62 -0.39 -24.96
C PRO A 79 13.39 0.12 -26.18
N GLY A 80 13.55 -0.74 -27.19
CA GLY A 80 14.44 -0.51 -28.34
C GLY A 80 15.85 -0.97 -28.00
N GLY A 81 16.47 -1.79 -28.86
CA GLY A 81 17.72 -2.53 -28.61
C GLY A 81 19.00 -1.69 -28.39
N ASP A 82 18.85 -0.46 -27.93
CA ASP A 82 19.89 0.36 -27.35
C ASP A 82 20.05 0.07 -25.86
N HIS A 83 21.22 0.39 -25.32
CA HIS A 83 21.46 0.42 -23.88
C HIS A 83 21.42 1.90 -23.43
N PRO A 84 20.22 2.51 -23.28
CA PRO A 84 20.14 3.89 -22.84
C PRO A 84 20.77 4.03 -21.45
N PRO A 85 21.39 5.17 -21.16
CA PRO A 85 21.88 5.47 -19.81
C PRO A 85 20.81 5.20 -18.74
N VAL A 86 21.22 4.67 -17.58
CA VAL A 86 20.33 4.25 -16.46
C VAL A 86 19.28 5.30 -16.09
N ARG A 87 19.62 6.60 -16.20
CA ARG A 87 18.70 7.73 -15.95
C ARG A 87 17.44 7.77 -16.84
N TYR A 88 17.41 6.98 -17.92
CA TYR A 88 16.30 6.90 -18.87
C TYR A 88 15.55 5.56 -18.80
N ALA A 89 15.96 4.67 -17.89
CA ALA A 89 15.27 3.42 -17.62
C ALA A 89 14.31 3.59 -16.43
N PRO A 90 13.09 3.03 -16.49
CA PRO A 90 12.18 3.04 -15.34
C PRO A 90 12.80 2.34 -14.12
N MET A 91 12.62 2.92 -12.93
CA MET A 91 13.08 2.31 -11.69
C MET A 91 11.95 1.54 -11.04
N GLY A 92 12.05 0.21 -10.99
CA GLY A 92 11.12 -0.63 -10.24
C GLY A 92 11.40 -0.54 -8.74
N LEU A 93 10.37 -0.35 -7.94
CA LEU A 93 10.44 -0.24 -6.49
C LEU A 93 9.56 -1.28 -5.80
N ASN A 94 10.02 -1.70 -4.63
CA ASN A 94 9.26 -2.41 -3.61
C ASN A 94 9.09 -1.47 -2.42
N LEU A 95 7.84 -1.25 -2.03
CA LEU A 95 7.47 -0.39 -0.91
C LEU A 95 7.02 -1.27 0.25
N TYR A 96 7.58 -1.03 1.44
CA TYR A 96 7.29 -1.83 2.63
C TYR A 96 6.49 -1.02 3.65
N TYR A 97 5.28 -1.47 3.92
CA TYR A 97 4.33 -0.82 4.81
C TYR A 97 4.16 -1.58 6.11
N GLN A 98 4.04 -0.84 7.21
CA GLN A 98 3.63 -1.33 8.52
C GLN A 98 2.18 -0.89 8.76
N LEU A 99 1.31 -1.87 8.93
CA LEU A 99 -0.09 -1.69 9.26
C LEU A 99 -0.27 -1.83 10.77
N SER A 100 -1.01 -0.91 11.41
CA SER A 100 -1.33 -0.98 12.84
C SER A 100 -2.71 -0.36 13.11
N ALA A 101 -3.39 -0.84 14.15
CA ALA A 101 -4.63 -0.21 14.61
C ALA A 101 -4.37 0.64 15.85
N HIS A 102 -5.21 1.66 16.02
CA HIS A 102 -5.26 2.44 17.24
C HIS A 102 -6.72 2.77 17.57
N ASP A 103 -7.14 2.51 18.80
CA ASP A 103 -8.49 2.83 19.28
C ASP A 103 -8.42 3.46 20.69
N PRO A 104 -8.15 4.78 20.80
CA PRO A 104 -8.09 5.45 22.10
C PRO A 104 -9.49 5.70 22.70
N ASP A 105 -10.55 5.56 21.90
CA ASP A 105 -11.92 5.89 22.30
C ASP A 105 -12.58 4.72 23.05
N THR A 106 -12.17 3.48 22.77
CA THR A 106 -12.62 2.27 23.47
C THR A 106 -12.02 2.16 24.88
N SER A 107 -12.78 1.62 25.83
CA SER A 107 -12.28 1.32 27.18
C SER A 107 -11.06 0.38 27.14
N GLU A 108 -10.15 0.54 28.10
CA GLU A 108 -8.89 -0.20 28.14
C GLU A 108 -9.05 -1.73 28.13
N GLU A 109 -10.13 -2.24 28.74
CA GLU A 109 -10.47 -3.67 28.78
C GLU A 109 -10.75 -4.25 27.38
N TYR A 110 -11.41 -3.48 26.51
CA TYR A 110 -11.82 -3.93 25.17
C TYR A 110 -10.95 -3.37 24.04
N ARG A 111 -10.07 -2.41 24.32
CA ARG A 111 -9.22 -1.73 23.34
C ARG A 111 -8.45 -2.71 22.46
N ALA A 112 -7.79 -3.70 23.06
CA ALA A 112 -7.01 -4.68 22.31
C ALA A 112 -7.88 -5.54 21.38
N ILE A 113 -9.08 -5.91 21.81
CA ILE A 113 -10.03 -6.72 21.02
C ILE A 113 -10.57 -5.88 19.85
N ASN A 114 -10.89 -4.61 20.08
CA ASN A 114 -11.34 -3.71 19.02
C ASN A 114 -10.24 -3.43 18.00
N GLU A 115 -9.01 -3.14 18.45
CA GLU A 115 -7.85 -2.97 17.57
C GLU A 115 -7.58 -4.25 16.74
N GLN A 116 -7.72 -5.44 17.32
CA GLN A 116 -7.61 -6.72 16.59
C GLN A 116 -8.70 -6.88 15.53
N ARG A 117 -9.95 -6.52 15.83
CA ARG A 117 -11.06 -6.57 14.87
C ARG A 117 -10.84 -5.59 13.72
N MET A 118 -10.42 -4.36 14.01
CA MET A 118 -10.07 -3.36 12.99
C MET A 118 -8.93 -3.89 12.09
N MET A 119 -7.88 -4.47 12.68
CA MET A 119 -6.82 -5.13 11.91
C MET A 119 -7.35 -6.27 11.04
N GLY A 120 -8.27 -7.10 11.54
CA GLY A 120 -8.87 -8.18 10.78
C GLY A 120 -9.60 -7.69 9.51
N VAL A 121 -10.37 -6.61 9.61
CA VAL A 121 -11.07 -6.00 8.46
C VAL A 121 -10.05 -5.47 7.45
N ALA A 122 -9.06 -4.71 7.90
CA ALA A 122 -8.04 -4.15 7.03
C ALA A 122 -7.20 -5.24 6.32
N MET A 123 -6.77 -6.26 7.06
CA MET A 123 -6.01 -7.38 6.50
C MET A 123 -6.82 -8.19 5.50
N LYS A 124 -8.12 -8.42 5.77
CA LYS A 124 -9.04 -9.06 4.82
C LYS A 124 -9.15 -8.24 3.53
N ALA A 125 -9.32 -6.92 3.63
CA ALA A 125 -9.42 -6.05 2.46
C ALA A 125 -8.20 -6.15 1.54
N LEU A 126 -6.99 -6.11 2.12
CA LEU A 126 -5.73 -6.25 1.40
C LEU A 126 -5.53 -7.66 0.83
N HIS A 127 -6.00 -8.69 1.53
CA HIS A 127 -5.91 -10.07 1.08
C HIS A 127 -6.87 -10.38 -0.07
N ASP A 128 -8.09 -9.84 -0.02
CA ASP A 128 -9.11 -10.06 -1.06
C ASP A 128 -8.78 -9.31 -2.36
N HIS A 129 -7.98 -8.24 -2.27
CA HIS A 129 -7.55 -7.43 -3.41
C HIS A 129 -6.02 -7.38 -3.51
N PRO A 130 -5.35 -8.53 -3.77
CA PRO A 130 -3.89 -8.59 -3.81
C PRO A 130 -3.30 -7.90 -5.03
N ASP A 131 -4.08 -7.71 -6.09
CA ASP A 131 -3.69 -6.97 -7.29
C ASP A 131 -4.67 -5.79 -7.49
N ILE A 132 -4.16 -4.56 -7.39
CA ILE A 132 -4.93 -3.35 -7.66
C ILE A 132 -4.56 -2.83 -9.05
N ALA A 133 -5.58 -2.58 -9.87
CA ALA A 133 -5.47 -1.98 -11.19
C ALA A 133 -6.61 -0.96 -11.41
N ASP A 134 -6.59 -0.26 -12.54
CA ASP A 134 -7.62 0.75 -12.90
C ASP A 134 -9.06 0.22 -12.80
N SER A 135 -9.26 -1.07 -13.09
CA SER A 135 -10.57 -1.74 -13.05
C SER A 135 -10.95 -2.31 -11.68
N THR A 136 -10.11 -2.18 -10.67
CA THR A 136 -10.37 -2.76 -9.35
C THR A 136 -11.39 -1.87 -8.63
N THR A 137 -12.61 -2.36 -8.51
CA THR A 137 -13.65 -1.83 -7.63
C THR A 137 -13.86 -2.79 -6.46
N ILE A 138 -14.16 -2.25 -5.29
CA ILE A 138 -14.38 -3.01 -4.07
C ILE A 138 -15.89 -3.15 -3.86
N TYR A 139 -16.36 -4.38 -3.64
CA TYR A 139 -17.75 -4.68 -3.20
C TYR A 139 -18.86 -3.88 -3.92
N ASP A 140 -18.77 -3.75 -5.25
CA ASP A 140 -19.75 -3.01 -6.09
C ASP A 140 -19.82 -1.49 -5.84
N SER A 141 -18.84 -0.93 -5.13
CA SER A 141 -18.62 0.52 -5.06
C SER A 141 -18.29 1.05 -6.46
N SER A 142 -18.97 2.13 -6.86
CA SER A 142 -18.67 2.88 -8.08
C SER A 142 -17.39 3.73 -7.95
N THR A 143 -16.76 3.74 -6.77
CA THR A 143 -15.58 4.53 -6.47
C THR A 143 -14.31 3.72 -6.75
N SER A 144 -13.44 4.24 -7.62
CA SER A 144 -12.14 3.61 -7.88
C SER A 144 -11.25 3.65 -6.64
N VAL A 145 -10.44 2.60 -6.46
CA VAL A 145 -9.43 2.52 -5.40
C VAL A 145 -8.23 3.41 -5.71
N PHE A 146 -7.87 3.51 -7.00
CA PHE A 146 -6.76 4.33 -7.45
C PHE A 146 -7.07 5.82 -7.35
N THR A 147 -6.06 6.60 -6.99
CA THR A 147 -6.09 8.05 -7.16
C THR A 147 -6.25 8.41 -8.63
N THR A 148 -6.81 9.59 -8.90
CA THR A 148 -7.02 10.11 -10.26
C THR A 148 -5.73 10.10 -11.09
N GLU A 149 -4.60 10.25 -10.42
CA GLU A 149 -3.26 10.28 -10.99
C GLU A 149 -2.76 8.90 -11.42
N LEU A 150 -3.24 7.80 -10.84
CA LEU A 150 -2.87 6.43 -11.23
C LEU A 150 -3.83 5.82 -12.25
N GLN A 151 -5.06 6.34 -12.32
CA GLN A 151 -6.07 5.91 -13.29
C GLN A 151 -5.58 6.10 -14.74
N ASP A 152 -5.97 5.17 -15.61
CA ASP A 152 -5.66 5.13 -17.04
C ASP A 152 -4.16 5.05 -17.39
N LYS A 153 -3.28 4.83 -16.40
CA LYS A 153 -1.84 4.63 -16.64
C LYS A 153 -1.48 3.17 -16.88
N GLY A 154 -2.42 2.24 -16.75
CA GLY A 154 -2.15 0.81 -16.87
C GLY A 154 -1.18 0.29 -15.81
N VAL A 155 -1.13 0.96 -14.66
CA VAL A 155 -0.33 0.57 -13.49
C VAL A 155 -1.04 -0.58 -12.79
N LYS A 156 -0.26 -1.55 -12.33
CA LYS A 156 -0.75 -2.64 -11.49
C LYS A 156 0.09 -2.68 -10.24
N LEU A 157 -0.55 -2.61 -9.08
CA LEU A 157 0.11 -2.72 -7.78
C LEU A 157 -0.16 -4.12 -7.25
N ARG A 158 0.90 -4.81 -6.80
CA ARG A 158 0.77 -6.11 -6.16
C ARG A 158 1.06 -6.01 -4.68
N ILE A 159 0.10 -6.39 -3.85
CA ILE A 159 0.17 -6.38 -2.40
C ILE A 159 0.46 -7.81 -1.91
N ALA A 160 1.43 -7.95 -1.01
CA ALA A 160 1.74 -9.22 -0.37
C ALA A 160 2.01 -9.01 1.12
N LEU A 161 1.39 -9.84 1.97
CA LEU A 161 1.73 -9.91 3.38
C LEU A 161 3.12 -10.55 3.53
N GLN A 162 4.03 -9.87 4.22
CA GLN A 162 5.36 -10.38 4.52
C GLN A 162 5.29 -11.38 5.68
N PRO A 163 5.83 -12.60 5.52
CA PRO A 163 5.93 -13.55 6.62
C PRO A 163 6.97 -13.04 7.62
N THR A 164 6.53 -12.28 8.61
CA THR A 164 7.41 -11.74 9.66
C THR A 164 7.35 -12.67 10.87
N PRO A 165 8.46 -13.34 11.24
CA PRO A 165 8.46 -14.18 12.41
C PRO A 165 8.29 -13.32 13.68
N PRO A 166 7.68 -13.85 14.76
CA PRO A 166 7.30 -13.02 15.92
C PRO A 166 8.46 -12.27 16.58
N ASN A 167 9.67 -12.83 16.55
CA ASN A 167 10.89 -12.21 17.07
C ASN A 167 11.33 -10.98 16.25
N GLU A 168 11.20 -11.03 14.92
CA GLU A 168 11.52 -9.89 14.04
C GLU A 168 10.48 -8.79 14.17
N ALA A 169 9.21 -9.15 14.34
CA ALA A 169 8.12 -8.18 14.53
C ALA A 169 8.35 -7.25 15.72
N VAL A 170 8.96 -7.74 16.80
CA VAL A 170 9.31 -6.95 18.00
C VAL A 170 10.51 -6.03 17.74
N THR A 171 11.41 -6.40 16.84
CA THR A 171 12.64 -5.64 16.56
C THR A 171 12.33 -4.27 15.93
N PHE A 172 11.29 -4.18 15.10
CA PHE A 172 10.82 -2.91 14.54
C PHE A 172 10.40 -1.88 15.61
N TRP A 173 10.08 -2.34 16.82
CA TRP A 173 9.67 -1.49 17.93
C TRP A 173 10.79 -1.17 18.91
N THR A 174 11.82 -2.00 19.00
CA THR A 174 12.93 -1.80 19.95
C THR A 174 13.73 -0.51 19.76
N ALA A 175 13.58 0.17 18.62
CA ALA A 175 14.19 1.47 18.37
C ALA A 175 13.42 2.66 18.99
N GLY A 176 12.16 2.47 19.42
CA GLY A 176 11.33 3.52 20.00
C GLY A 176 11.00 3.25 21.47
N GLU A 177 10.85 4.31 22.27
CA GLU A 177 10.40 4.23 23.68
C GLU A 177 8.89 3.87 23.81
N SER A 178 8.30 3.28 22.77
CA SER A 178 6.86 3.04 22.70
C SER A 178 6.50 1.58 22.96
N PRO A 179 5.34 1.32 23.57
CA PRO A 179 4.86 -0.04 23.76
C PRO A 179 4.68 -0.73 22.39
N VAL A 180 5.03 -2.02 22.34
CA VAL A 180 4.80 -2.85 21.15
C VAL A 180 3.30 -2.87 20.85
N LYS A 181 2.92 -2.47 19.64
CA LYS A 181 1.54 -2.66 19.15
C LYS A 181 1.48 -3.84 18.17
N LEU A 182 0.28 -4.39 18.04
CA LEU A 182 -0.03 -5.33 16.96
C LEU A 182 0.28 -4.66 15.62
N SER A 183 1.04 -5.35 14.76
CA SER A 183 1.37 -4.85 13.43
C SER A 183 1.44 -5.98 12.41
N ALA A 184 1.08 -5.65 11.18
CA ALA A 184 1.25 -6.51 10.01
C ALA A 184 2.14 -5.79 8.99
N TYR A 185 3.00 -6.53 8.29
CA TYR A 185 3.97 -5.97 7.35
C TYR A 185 3.59 -6.36 5.94
N TYR A 186 3.44 -5.38 5.06
CA TYR A 186 3.06 -5.58 3.67
C TYR A 186 4.15 -5.09 2.73
N GLU A 187 4.34 -5.80 1.64
CA GLU A 187 5.12 -5.37 0.49
C GLU A 187 4.16 -4.99 -0.63
N VAL A 188 4.39 -3.82 -1.23
CA VAL A 188 3.74 -3.39 -2.46
C VAL A 188 4.79 -3.32 -3.56
N SER A 189 4.61 -4.17 -4.55
CA SER A 189 5.49 -4.37 -5.70
C SER A 189 4.89 -3.80 -6.98
N VAL A 190 5.73 -3.69 -8.02
CA VAL A 190 5.38 -3.22 -9.38
C VAL A 190 5.15 -1.70 -9.43
N VAL A 191 5.90 -0.97 -8.60
CA VAL A 191 5.91 0.49 -8.61
C VAL A 191 7.04 0.97 -9.52
N PHE A 192 6.73 1.60 -10.65
CA PHE A 192 7.75 2.11 -11.56
C PHE A 192 7.87 3.62 -11.45
N LEU A 193 9.01 4.18 -11.06
CA LEU A 193 9.23 5.62 -11.21
C LEU A 193 9.49 5.95 -12.69
N GLU A 194 8.76 6.95 -13.21
CA GLU A 194 8.93 7.41 -14.59
C GLU A 194 10.31 8.10 -14.75
N PRO A 195 11.14 7.65 -15.71
CA PRO A 195 12.44 8.24 -15.94
C PRO A 195 12.33 9.56 -16.72
N GLU A 196 13.38 10.36 -16.71
CA GLU A 196 13.42 11.57 -17.54
C GLU A 196 13.31 11.21 -19.04
N LYS A 197 12.60 12.03 -19.82
CA LYS A 197 12.52 11.81 -21.27
C LYS A 197 13.88 12.12 -21.91
N ALA A 198 14.44 11.16 -22.65
CA ALA A 198 15.68 11.36 -23.38
C ALA A 198 15.53 12.50 -24.41
N ARG A 199 16.27 13.60 -24.22
CA ARG A 199 16.23 14.78 -25.11
C ARG A 199 16.88 14.55 -26.48
N LYS A 200 17.73 13.52 -26.60
CA LYS A 200 18.40 13.13 -27.84
C LYS A 200 18.34 11.62 -27.98
N ARG A 201 17.88 11.14 -29.14
CA ARG A 201 18.03 9.74 -29.55
C ARG A 201 19.37 9.60 -30.29
N PRO A 202 20.18 8.57 -30.02
CA PRO A 202 21.33 8.29 -30.87
C PRO A 202 20.84 8.09 -32.32
N GLY A 203 21.53 8.74 -33.26
CA GLY A 203 21.19 8.63 -34.68
C GLY A 203 21.50 7.24 -35.21
N ARG A 204 20.69 6.74 -36.15
CA ARG A 204 20.95 5.47 -36.83
C ARG A 204 22.25 5.60 -37.63
N VAL A 205 23.22 4.72 -37.40
CA VAL A 205 24.44 4.65 -38.22
C VAL A 205 24.05 4.11 -39.59
N LEU A 206 24.19 4.94 -40.63
CA LEU A 206 23.78 4.61 -42.01
C LEU A 206 24.91 4.04 -42.86
N SER A 207 26.16 4.16 -42.42
CA SER A 207 27.32 3.62 -43.12
C SER A 207 28.42 3.22 -42.13
N TYR A 208 29.09 2.11 -42.41
CA TYR A 208 30.36 1.74 -41.81
C TYR A 208 31.38 1.55 -42.94
N HIS A 209 32.60 2.03 -42.76
CA HIS A 209 33.72 1.74 -43.65
C HIS A 209 34.58 0.68 -43.00
N VAL A 210 34.81 -0.41 -43.73
CA VAL A 210 35.80 -1.45 -43.39
C VAL A 210 36.99 -1.23 -44.31
N ASN A 211 38.17 -1.06 -43.73
CA ASN A 211 39.43 -0.99 -44.46
C ASN A 211 39.92 -2.39 -44.86
#